data_AF-A0A4U0Z3R2-F1
#
_entry.id   AF-A0A4U0Z3R2-F1
#
_cell.length_a   1.000
_cell.length_b   1.000
_cell.length_c   1.000
_cell.angle_alpha   90.00
_cell.angle_beta   90.00
_cell.angle_gamma   90.00
#
_symmetry.space_group_name_H-M   'P 1'
#
loop_
_entity.id
_entity.type
_entity.pdbx_description
1 polymer ?
#
loop_
_entity_poly.entity_id
_entity_poly.type
_entity_poly.pdbx_seq_one_letter_code
_entity_poly.pdbx_strand_id
1 'polypeptide(L)' 'MALSFPDPAAPSRPLHVVAVDDLASWRAGQSDAVQAWLAATGFEAGLGELRLIPAPDGGVAA' A
#
# COMPACT_ATOMS: atom_id res chain seq x y z
N MET A 1 5.02 -18.83 -24.38
CA MET A 1 5.67 -18.10 -23.27
C MET A 1 5.29 -18.82 -21.98
N ALA A 2 6.26 -19.24 -21.16
CA ALA A 2 5.98 -19.91 -19.89
C ALA A 2 5.98 -18.86 -18.75
N LEU A 3 4.96 -18.89 -17.90
CA LEU A 3 4.90 -18.07 -16.69
C LEU A 3 5.80 -18.71 -15.62
N SER A 4 6.54 -17.88 -14.88
CA SER A 4 7.34 -18.31 -13.73
C SER A 4 6.89 -17.54 -12.50
N PHE A 5 6.63 -18.24 -11.41
CA PHE A 5 6.30 -17.65 -10.12
C PHE A 5 7.46 -17.86 -9.14
N PRO A 6 7.69 -16.93 -8.20
CA PRO A 6 8.67 -17.12 -7.14
C PRO A 6 8.24 -18.21 -6.15
N ASP A 7 9.19 -18.67 -5.33
CA ASP A 7 8.90 -19.52 -4.18
C ASP A 7 7.86 -18.83 -3.27
N PRO A 8 6.75 -19.48 -2.90
CA PRO A 8 5.74 -18.89 -2.02
C PRO A 8 6.26 -18.48 -0.64
N ALA A 9 7.40 -19.04 -0.18
CA ALA A 9 8.06 -18.67 1.06
C ALA A 9 9.07 -17.52 0.89
N ALA A 10 9.32 -17.04 -0.33
CA ALA A 10 10.22 -15.92 -0.55
C ALA A 10 9.68 -14.65 0.14
N PRO A 11 10.56 -13.83 0.73
CA PRO A 11 10.15 -12.57 1.33
C PRO A 11 9.50 -11.68 0.27
N SER A 12 8.31 -11.19 0.58
CA SER A 12 7.53 -10.32 -0.29
C SER A 12 6.95 -9.17 0.51
N ARG A 13 6.55 -8.11 -0.17
CA ARG A 13 5.90 -6.96 0.46
C ARG A 13 4.40 -7.06 0.22
N PRO A 14 3.58 -6.81 1.25
CA PRO A 14 2.14 -6.89 1.11
C PRO A 14 1.66 -5.80 0.15
N LEU A 15 0.72 -6.19 -0.69
CA LEU A 15 -0.03 -5.28 -1.54
C LEU A 15 -1.48 -5.30 -1.06
N HIS A 16 -1.92 -4.18 -0.49
CA HIS A 16 -3.29 -4.03 -0.03
C HIS A 16 -4.12 -3.36 -1.13
N VAL A 17 -5.14 -4.06 -1.61
CA VAL A 17 -6.14 -3.49 -2.51
C VAL A 17 -7.15 -2.73 -1.66
N VAL A 18 -7.37 -1.46 -2.00
CA VAL A 18 -8.34 -0.59 -1.33
C VAL A 18 -9.38 -0.18 -2.37
N ALA A 19 -10.64 -0.55 -2.16
CA ALA A 19 -11.74 -0.04 -2.97
C ALA A 19 -12.01 1.42 -2.59
N VAL A 20 -12.39 2.24 -3.57
CA VAL A 20 -12.71 3.66 -3.34
C VAL A 20 -13.80 3.84 -2.28
N ASP A 21 -14.81 2.97 -2.29
CA ASP A 21 -15.93 3.00 -1.33
C ASP A 21 -15.47 2.66 0.11
N ASP A 22 -14.38 1.90 0.24
CA ASP A 22 -13.83 1.47 1.54
C ASP A 22 -12.70 2.38 2.04
N LEU A 23 -12.21 3.34 1.22
CA LEU A 23 -11.02 4.12 1.51
C LEU A 23 -11.09 4.83 2.86
N ALA A 24 -12.23 5.43 3.19
CA ALA A 24 -12.40 6.16 4.45
C ALA A 24 -12.26 5.23 5.67
N SER A 25 -12.94 4.07 5.64
CA SER A 25 -12.88 3.07 6.70
C SER A 25 -11.49 2.46 6.81
N TRP A 26 -10.88 2.11 5.68
CA TRP A 26 -9.54 1.54 5.62
C TRP A 26 -8.49 2.51 6.17
N ARG A 27 -8.58 3.81 5.80
CA ARG A 27 -7.65 4.85 6.26
C ARG A 27 -7.75 5.07 7.77
N ALA A 28 -8.95 5.02 8.33
CA ALA A 28 -9.16 5.15 9.77
C ALA A 28 -8.52 4.01 10.59
N GLY A 29 -8.27 2.85 9.97
CA GLY A 29 -7.55 1.73 10.59
C GLY A 29 -6.03 1.82 10.51
N GLN A 30 -5.46 2.81 9.82
CA GLN A 30 -4.01 2.97 9.67
C GLN A 30 -3.39 3.79 10.80
N SER A 31 -2.07 3.69 10.96
CA SER A 31 -1.34 4.56 11.89
C SER A 31 -1.35 6.02 11.42
N ASP A 32 -1.20 6.96 12.36
CA ASP A 32 -1.20 8.41 12.08
C ASP A 32 -0.19 8.80 10.99
N ALA A 33 1.00 8.17 10.98
CA ALA A 33 2.03 8.41 9.97
C ALA A 33 1.55 8.02 8.56
N VAL A 34 0.88 6.87 8.43
CA VAL A 34 0.32 6.42 7.15
C VAL A 34 -0.81 7.33 6.70
N GLN A 35 -1.72 7.70 7.62
CA GLN A 35 -2.81 8.61 7.31
C GLN A 35 -2.31 9.98 6.81
N ALA A 36 -1.35 10.58 7.51
CA ALA A 36 -0.73 11.85 7.15
C ALA A 36 -0.01 11.76 5.80
N TRP A 37 0.71 10.66 5.54
CA TRP A 37 1.40 10.43 4.27
C TRP A 37 0.44 10.33 3.09
N LEU A 38 -0.63 9.55 3.22
CA LEU A 38 -1.62 9.39 2.16
C LEU A 38 -2.38 10.68 1.87
N ALA A 39 -2.62 11.52 2.88
CA ALA A 39 -3.17 12.86 2.69
C ALA A 39 -2.17 13.78 1.96
N ALA A 40 -0.91 13.83 2.41
CA ALA A 40 0.13 14.66 1.81
C ALA A 40 0.45 14.29 0.35
N THR A 41 0.27 13.02 -0.01
CA THR A 41 0.53 12.49 -1.36
C THR A 41 -0.74 12.35 -2.21
N GLY A 42 -1.89 12.80 -1.71
CA GLY A 42 -3.15 12.85 -2.46
C GLY A 42 -3.65 11.48 -2.92
N PHE A 43 -3.56 10.44 -2.09
CA PHE A 43 -4.10 9.12 -2.44
C PHE A 43 -5.63 9.11 -2.32
N GLU A 44 -6.31 8.69 -3.39
CA GLU A 44 -7.77 8.64 -3.47
C GLU A 44 -8.32 7.25 -3.81
N ALA A 45 -7.46 6.23 -3.86
CA ALA A 45 -7.82 4.87 -4.27
C ALA A 45 -8.47 4.82 -5.67
N GLY A 46 -7.98 5.67 -6.58
CA GLY A 46 -8.36 5.61 -7.99
C GLY A 46 -7.90 4.30 -8.64
N LEU A 47 -8.58 3.89 -9.72
CA LEU A 47 -8.20 2.67 -10.45
C LEU A 47 -6.77 2.76 -10.98
N GLY A 48 -5.93 1.80 -10.59
CA GLY A 48 -4.52 1.77 -10.95
C GLY A 48 -3.65 2.75 -10.14
N GLU A 49 -4.22 3.50 -9.21
CA GLU A 49 -3.44 4.33 -8.29
C GLU A 49 -2.68 3.44 -7.30
N LEU A 50 -1.42 3.80 -7.06
CA LEU A 50 -0.54 3.11 -6.12
C LEU A 50 0.16 4.13 -5.24
N ARG A 51 0.29 3.79 -3.95
CA ARG A 51 1.17 4.49 -3.03
C ARG A 51 2.06 3.52 -2.28
N LEU A 52 3.35 3.83 -2.32
CA LEU A 52 4.33 3.21 -1.45
C LEU A 52 4.31 3.95 -0.11
N ILE A 53 4.32 3.19 0.97
CA ILE A 53 4.34 3.72 2.34
C ILE A 53 5.80 3.80 2.80
N PRO A 54 6.31 4.98 3.21
CA PRO A 54 7.69 5.09 3.65
C PRO A 54 7.90 4.32 4.96
N ALA A 55 9.02 3.61 5.04
CA ALA A 55 9.50 3.04 6.29
C ALA A 55 10.35 4.09 7.06
N PRO A 56 10.52 3.95 8.39
CA PRO A 56 11.31 4.90 9.19
C PRO A 56 12.78 5.02 8.76
N ASP A 57 13.33 4.01 8.09
CA ASP A 57 14.70 3.99 7.56
C ASP A 57 14.83 4.69 6.19
N GLY A 58 13.75 5.29 5.69
CA GLY A 58 13.70 5.91 4.36
C GLY A 58 13.45 4.92 3.22
N GLY A 59 13.32 3.63 3.52
CA GLY A 59 12.88 2.61 2.59
C GLY A 59 11.37 2.62 2.38
N VAL A 60 10.85 1.52 1.87
CA VAL A 60 9.40 1.32 1.75
C VAL A 60 8.98 0.19 2.67
N ALA A 61 7.90 0.43 3.40
CA ALA A 61 7.36 -0.48 4.40
C ALA A 61 7.04 -1.86 3.82
N ALA A 62 7.13 -2.84 4.73
CA ALA A 62 6.73 -4.23 4.54
C ALA A 62 5.38 -4.51 5.22
#